data_AF-A0A7C4YZN8-F1
#
_entry.id   AF-A0A7C4YZN8-F1
#
_cell.length_a   1.000
_cell.length_b   1.000
_cell.length_c   1.000
_cell.angle_alpha   90.00
_cell.angle_beta   90.00
_cell.angle_gamma   90.00
#
_symmetry.space_group_name_H-M   'P 1'
#
loop_
_entity.id
_entity.type
_entity.pdbx_description
1 polymer ?
#
loop_
_entity_poly.entity_id
_entity_poly.type
_entity_poly.pdbx_seq_one_letter_code
_entity_poly.pdbx_strand_id
1 'polypeptide(L)'
;MNKKTETKKVVPQDIINKAFAKAIADGDIVNFRFLFLPYSPLREDSTEDIYSIKYSYLLPSEEEEETPRFKSALALVSREDIKEHIQKQLHKKGPPQLPAEPLLMLADNAVKQGKYTSASQAYELLRIRIKIQDLFFQQGEEELAKGNISNAVTAYRIASELEYDYGAFPEPLPAVPKYQEQALILHGEYREKWEECIGYLPIQAFLTEAFNYLFLSPEHASRILTKPVDVQIEFLVKLIQNLDPKWDKFVENVNKTIPLLQELYQDIKSRIERVAQGSLWEDEWDEGLDIEKYLAIPQILLGRKITPDEWWAYLKEIAYLHPASALFVARQLIGKEKEIILPRYDPNNPVAIKLSLPPLPTLYPEPHIN
;
A
#
# COMPACT_ATOMS: atom_id res chain seq x y z
N MET A 1 -54.35 25.65 -9.60
CA MET A 1 -53.29 24.78 -9.05
C MET A 1 -52.57 25.54 -7.96
N ASN A 2 -52.81 25.21 -6.69
CA ASN A 2 -52.04 25.78 -5.58
C ASN A 2 -50.60 25.27 -5.68
N LYS A 3 -49.64 26.17 -5.94
CA LYS A 3 -48.23 25.93 -5.61
C LYS A 3 -48.20 25.67 -4.10
N LYS A 4 -48.08 24.40 -3.70
CA LYS A 4 -47.60 24.09 -2.35
C LYS A 4 -46.26 24.80 -2.22
N THR A 5 -46.21 25.84 -1.40
CA THR A 5 -44.96 26.36 -0.86
C THR A 5 -44.30 25.21 -0.15
N GLU A 6 -43.34 24.56 -0.82
CA GLU A 6 -42.40 23.65 -0.16
C GLU A 6 -41.75 24.44 0.97
N THR A 7 -42.08 24.08 2.20
CA THR A 7 -41.35 24.52 3.38
C THR A 7 -39.91 24.08 3.20
N LYS A 8 -39.05 25.03 2.84
CA LYS A 8 -37.61 24.79 2.74
C LYS A 8 -37.10 24.27 4.07
N LYS A 9 -36.35 23.19 4.02
CA LYS A 9 -35.64 22.65 5.18
C LYS A 9 -34.64 23.70 5.65
N VAL A 10 -34.61 24.00 6.95
CA VAL A 10 -33.59 24.86 7.54
C VAL A 10 -32.70 23.99 8.41
N VAL A 11 -31.42 23.92 8.09
CA VAL A 11 -30.42 23.20 8.89
C VAL A 11 -29.73 24.21 9.82
N PRO A 12 -29.72 23.98 11.15
CA PRO A 12 -29.04 24.85 12.09
C PRO A 12 -27.54 25.03 11.78
N GLN A 13 -27.02 26.24 11.98
CA GLN A 13 -25.62 26.56 11.65
C GLN A 13 -24.61 25.74 12.45
N ASP A 14 -24.92 25.45 13.71
CA ASP A 14 -24.08 24.61 14.57
C ASP A 14 -23.93 23.20 13.99
N ILE A 15 -24.98 22.64 13.41
CA ILE A 15 -24.95 21.32 12.75
C ILE A 15 -24.13 21.37 11.47
N ILE A 16 -24.27 22.43 10.67
CA ILE A 16 -23.42 22.67 9.49
C ILE A 16 -21.95 22.72 9.90
N ASN A 17 -21.63 23.52 10.93
CA ASN A 17 -20.27 23.66 11.44
C ASN A 17 -19.72 22.33 11.95
N LYS A 18 -20.51 21.56 12.73
CA LYS A 18 -20.11 20.24 13.22
C LYS A 18 -19.81 19.26 12.07
N ALA A 19 -20.65 19.23 11.04
CA ALA A 19 -20.45 18.35 9.90
C ALA A 19 -19.17 18.69 9.11
N PHE A 20 -18.93 19.98 8.84
CA PHE A 20 -17.69 20.40 8.19
C PHE A 20 -16.46 20.16 9.07
N ALA A 21 -16.54 20.47 10.37
CA ALA A 21 -15.47 20.22 11.32
C ALA A 21 -15.11 18.74 11.39
N LYS A 22 -16.10 17.83 11.37
CA LYS A 22 -15.87 16.39 11.32
C LYS A 22 -15.09 15.98 10.07
N ALA A 23 -15.56 16.37 8.88
CA ALA A 23 -14.87 16.01 7.63
C ALA A 23 -13.42 16.52 7.59
N ILE A 24 -13.16 17.73 8.10
CA ILE A 24 -11.82 18.31 8.20
C ILE A 24 -10.96 17.57 9.23
N ALA A 25 -11.52 17.25 10.40
CA ALA A 25 -10.82 16.52 11.44
C ALA A 25 -10.49 15.09 11.00
N ASP A 26 -11.38 14.44 10.28
CA ASP A 26 -11.19 13.10 9.76
C ASP A 26 -10.26 13.07 8.55
N GLY A 27 -9.90 14.22 7.97
CA GLY A 27 -9.10 14.28 6.75
C GLY A 27 -9.82 13.66 5.55
N ASP A 28 -11.15 13.79 5.51
CA ASP A 28 -12.01 13.10 4.54
C ASP A 28 -12.51 14.06 3.47
N ILE A 29 -11.75 14.11 2.36
CA ILE A 29 -12.06 14.98 1.23
C ILE A 29 -13.35 14.58 0.50
N VAL A 30 -13.73 13.30 0.55
CA VAL A 30 -14.95 12.79 -0.09
C VAL A 30 -16.15 13.33 0.66
N ASN A 31 -16.17 13.19 1.98
CA ASN A 31 -17.23 13.74 2.82
C ASN A 31 -17.25 15.27 2.76
N PHE A 32 -16.09 15.93 2.81
CA PHE A 32 -16.02 17.38 2.70
C PHE A 32 -16.64 17.92 1.40
N ARG A 33 -16.36 17.27 0.25
CA ARG A 33 -16.99 17.61 -1.04
C ARG A 33 -18.47 17.26 -1.05
N PHE A 34 -18.84 16.10 -0.51
CA PHE A 34 -20.22 15.62 -0.44
C PHE A 34 -21.14 16.64 0.26
N LEU A 35 -20.66 17.27 1.35
CA LEU A 35 -21.43 18.29 2.08
C LEU A 35 -21.87 19.48 1.22
N PHE A 36 -21.20 19.75 0.10
CA PHE A 36 -21.57 20.81 -0.85
C PHE A 36 -22.40 20.33 -2.06
N LEU A 37 -22.54 19.02 -2.29
CA LEU A 37 -23.24 18.48 -3.46
C LEU A 37 -24.74 18.80 -3.43
N PRO A 38 -25.43 18.84 -4.59
CA PRO A 38 -26.86 19.19 -4.65
C PRO A 38 -27.77 18.34 -3.77
N TYR A 39 -27.44 17.06 -3.59
CA TYR A 39 -28.15 16.11 -2.73
C TYR A 39 -27.59 16.03 -1.31
N SER A 40 -26.73 16.98 -0.91
CA SER A 40 -26.24 17.06 0.46
C SER A 40 -27.40 17.22 1.46
N PRO A 41 -27.38 16.52 2.61
CA PRO A 41 -28.36 16.75 3.67
C PRO A 41 -28.22 18.13 4.33
N LEU A 42 -27.19 18.92 4.03
CA LEU A 42 -27.05 20.28 4.55
C LEU A 42 -27.76 21.35 3.70
N ARG A 43 -28.19 21.03 2.47
CA ARG A 43 -28.81 22.00 1.57
C ARG A 43 -30.31 22.12 1.81
N GLU A 44 -30.83 23.35 1.72
CA GLU A 44 -32.26 23.63 1.89
C GLU A 44 -33.14 23.03 0.78
N ASP A 45 -32.56 22.87 -0.42
CA ASP A 45 -33.23 22.36 -1.62
C ASP A 45 -33.08 20.83 -1.81
N SER A 46 -32.44 20.15 -0.85
CA SER A 46 -32.29 18.69 -0.85
C SER A 46 -33.44 18.02 -0.07
N THR A 47 -33.87 16.84 -0.53
CA THR A 47 -34.83 15.99 0.17
C THR A 47 -34.21 15.16 1.29
N GLU A 48 -32.88 15.17 1.41
CA GLU A 48 -32.14 14.35 2.38
C GLU A 48 -32.14 15.00 3.77
N ASP A 49 -32.16 14.18 4.83
CA ASP A 49 -32.18 14.64 6.23
C ASP A 49 -30.90 14.28 6.99
N ILE A 50 -30.22 15.30 7.57
CA ILE A 50 -28.93 15.14 8.25
C ILE A 50 -29.07 14.32 9.54
N TYR A 51 -30.27 14.31 10.15
CA TYR A 51 -30.55 13.57 11.36
C TYR A 51 -30.95 12.11 11.12
N SER A 52 -31.08 11.69 9.86
CA SER A 52 -31.39 10.31 9.54
C SER A 52 -30.18 9.39 9.82
N ILE A 53 -30.46 8.13 10.15
CA ILE A 53 -29.41 7.12 10.43
C ILE A 53 -28.43 6.99 9.26
N LYS A 54 -28.89 7.22 8.02
CA LYS A 54 -28.07 7.21 6.80
C LYS A 54 -26.90 8.19 6.88
N TYR A 55 -27.03 9.32 7.58
CA TYR A 55 -26.03 10.39 7.61
C TYR A 55 -25.41 10.62 8.99
N SER A 56 -25.63 9.71 9.94
CA SER A 56 -25.04 9.82 11.29
C SER A 56 -23.51 9.94 11.25
N TYR A 57 -22.86 9.30 10.28
CA TYR A 57 -21.42 9.37 10.08
C TYR A 57 -20.90 10.76 9.66
N LEU A 58 -21.78 11.71 9.31
CA LEU A 58 -21.39 13.09 8.98
C LEU A 58 -21.37 13.99 10.20
N LEU A 59 -21.86 13.54 11.36
CA LEU A 59 -21.83 14.27 12.61
C LEU A 59 -20.86 13.60 13.58
N PRO A 60 -20.17 14.37 14.44
CA PRO A 60 -19.23 13.81 15.40
C PRO A 60 -19.95 13.01 16.47
N SER A 61 -19.28 11.97 16.99
CA SER A 61 -19.66 11.37 18.27
C SER A 61 -19.23 12.27 19.44
N GLU A 62 -19.77 12.02 20.63
CA GLU A 62 -19.36 12.76 21.85
C GLU A 62 -17.85 12.65 22.11
N GLU A 63 -17.26 11.49 21.85
CA GLU A 63 -15.81 11.29 21.98
C GLU A 63 -15.01 12.10 20.96
N GLU A 64 -15.50 12.16 19.71
CA GLU A 64 -14.86 12.93 18.64
C GLU A 64 -14.88 14.43 18.91
N GLU A 65 -15.98 14.96 19.49
CA GLU A 65 -16.12 16.36 19.87
C GLU A 65 -15.04 16.81 20.87
N GLU A 66 -14.57 15.89 21.72
CA GLU A 66 -13.55 16.19 22.72
C GLU A 66 -12.13 16.23 22.16
N THR A 67 -11.91 15.73 20.94
CA THR A 67 -10.58 15.65 20.35
C THR A 67 -10.01 17.03 20.00
N PRO A 68 -8.71 17.29 20.24
CA PRO A 68 -8.07 18.57 19.89
C PRO A 68 -8.19 18.91 18.40
N ARG A 69 -8.18 17.87 17.54
CA ARG A 69 -8.29 18.01 16.09
C ARG A 69 -9.67 18.51 15.68
N PHE A 70 -10.74 17.91 16.23
CA PHE A 70 -12.10 18.37 15.98
C PHE A 70 -12.32 19.78 16.51
N LYS A 71 -11.89 20.07 17.75
CA LYS A 71 -12.01 21.42 18.34
C LYS A 71 -11.34 22.50 17.49
N SER A 72 -10.16 22.21 16.94
CA SER A 72 -9.44 23.11 16.04
C SER A 72 -10.18 23.32 14.70
N ALA A 73 -10.71 22.24 14.12
CA ALA A 73 -11.50 22.31 12.90
C ALA A 73 -12.81 23.07 13.12
N LEU A 74 -13.49 22.85 14.24
CA LEU A 74 -14.72 23.54 14.62
C LEU A 74 -14.47 25.04 14.82
N ALA A 75 -13.37 25.41 15.49
CA ALA A 75 -12.97 26.80 15.65
C ALA A 75 -12.72 27.48 14.28
N LEU A 76 -12.07 26.78 13.35
CA LEU A 76 -11.82 27.29 12.00
C LEU A 76 -13.12 27.53 11.22
N VAL A 77 -14.02 26.55 11.17
CA VAL A 77 -15.28 26.68 10.40
C VAL A 77 -16.28 27.64 11.06
N SER A 78 -16.11 27.92 12.34
CA SER A 78 -16.93 28.88 13.09
C SER A 78 -16.47 30.34 12.93
N ARG A 79 -15.32 30.60 12.28
CA ARG A 79 -14.94 31.96 11.90
C ARG A 79 -15.95 32.52 10.91
N GLU A 80 -16.29 33.81 11.08
CA GLU A 80 -17.39 34.42 10.32
C GLU A 80 -17.14 34.42 8.81
N ASP A 81 -15.91 34.69 8.37
CA ASP A 81 -15.52 34.67 6.95
C ASP A 81 -15.70 33.29 6.30
N ILE A 82 -15.31 32.23 7.01
CA ILE A 82 -15.46 30.84 6.54
C ILE A 82 -16.92 30.41 6.55
N LYS A 83 -17.65 30.75 7.61
CA LYS A 83 -19.07 30.45 7.76
C LYS A 83 -19.90 31.11 6.65
N GLU A 84 -19.68 32.39 6.39
CA GLU A 84 -20.33 33.12 5.29
C GLU A 84 -20.03 32.47 3.94
N HIS A 85 -18.76 32.08 3.70
CA HIS A 85 -18.38 31.38 2.47
C HIS A 85 -19.11 30.04 2.33
N ILE A 86 -19.10 29.20 3.37
CA ILE A 86 -19.79 27.90 3.38
C ILE A 86 -21.27 28.09 3.05
N GLN A 87 -21.95 29.02 3.74
CA GLN A 87 -23.36 29.32 3.49
C GLN A 87 -23.60 29.74 2.06
N LYS A 88 -22.79 30.66 1.53
CA LYS A 88 -22.88 31.10 0.13
C LYS A 88 -22.74 29.93 -0.85
N GLN A 89 -21.83 28.99 -0.60
CA GLN A 89 -21.63 27.83 -1.47
C GLN A 89 -22.76 26.80 -1.34
N LEU A 90 -23.33 26.59 -0.15
CA LEU A 90 -24.49 25.71 0.04
C LEU A 90 -25.72 26.20 -0.76
N HIS A 91 -25.91 27.52 -0.86
CA HIS A 91 -26.99 28.13 -1.64
C HIS A 91 -26.70 28.22 -3.15
N LYS A 92 -25.43 28.06 -3.56
CA LYS A 92 -25.02 28.21 -4.95
C LYS A 92 -25.56 27.06 -5.80
N LYS A 93 -26.08 27.39 -6.99
CA LYS A 93 -26.37 26.41 -8.04
C LYS A 93 -25.12 26.18 -8.90
N GLY A 94 -24.73 24.92 -9.05
CA GLY A 94 -23.52 24.52 -9.79
C GLY A 94 -22.34 24.14 -8.88
N PRO A 95 -21.13 23.96 -9.45
CA PRO A 95 -19.98 23.46 -8.71
C PRO A 95 -19.58 24.38 -7.54
N PRO A 96 -19.38 23.83 -6.33
CA PRO A 96 -18.97 24.60 -5.17
C PRO A 96 -17.51 25.03 -5.31
N GLN A 97 -17.20 26.21 -4.78
CA GLN A 97 -15.81 26.63 -4.56
C GLN A 97 -15.42 26.28 -3.13
N LEU A 98 -14.50 25.33 -2.98
CA LEU A 98 -14.08 24.85 -1.67
C LEU A 98 -13.23 25.93 -0.96
N PRO A 99 -13.46 26.19 0.34
CA PRO A 99 -12.65 27.16 1.09
C PRO A 99 -11.23 26.61 1.33
N ALA A 100 -10.21 27.41 1.00
CA ALA A 100 -8.83 26.97 0.97
C ALA A 100 -8.26 26.61 2.35
N GLU A 101 -8.50 27.42 3.39
CA GLU A 101 -8.00 27.17 4.75
C GLU A 101 -8.56 25.86 5.35
N PRO A 102 -9.88 25.60 5.33
CA PRO A 102 -10.42 24.29 5.71
C PRO A 102 -9.84 23.12 4.91
N LEU A 103 -9.64 23.31 3.60
CA LEU A 103 -9.09 22.28 2.74
C LEU A 103 -7.62 21.96 3.08
N LEU A 104 -6.83 22.97 3.43
CA LEU A 104 -5.46 22.80 3.88
C LEU A 104 -5.41 22.05 5.22
N MET A 105 -6.21 22.46 6.20
CA MET A 105 -6.29 21.78 7.49
C MET A 105 -6.75 20.32 7.34
N LEU A 106 -7.69 20.06 6.43
CA LEU A 106 -8.13 18.71 6.08
C LEU A 106 -6.97 17.87 5.55
N ALA A 107 -6.20 18.42 4.59
CA ALA A 107 -5.05 17.74 4.02
C ALA A 107 -4.01 17.38 5.10
N ASP A 108 -3.66 18.33 5.98
CA ASP A 108 -2.71 18.10 7.08
C ASP A 108 -3.21 17.04 8.07
N ASN A 109 -4.51 17.04 8.37
CA ASN A 109 -5.14 16.03 9.20
C ASN A 109 -5.18 14.66 8.53
N ALA A 110 -5.34 14.60 7.20
CA ALA A 110 -5.26 13.37 6.43
C ALA A 110 -3.84 12.78 6.47
N VAL A 111 -2.80 13.59 6.29
CA VAL A 111 -1.39 13.14 6.45
C VAL A 111 -1.13 12.57 7.84
N LYS A 112 -1.55 13.28 8.89
CA LYS A 112 -1.39 12.82 10.30
C LYS A 112 -2.09 11.50 10.60
N GLN A 113 -3.09 11.13 9.80
CA GLN A 113 -3.84 9.88 9.92
C GLN A 113 -3.39 8.80 8.93
N GLY A 114 -2.38 9.08 8.10
CA GLY A 114 -1.94 8.16 7.06
C GLY A 114 -2.91 8.02 5.88
N LYS A 115 -3.87 8.94 5.72
CA LYS A 115 -4.83 8.97 4.61
C LYS A 115 -4.25 9.74 3.42
N TYR A 116 -3.16 9.23 2.85
CA TYR A 116 -2.35 9.98 1.87
C TYR A 116 -3.08 10.23 0.55
N THR A 117 -3.98 9.34 0.11
CA THR A 117 -4.83 9.58 -1.06
C THR A 117 -5.73 10.81 -0.87
N SER A 118 -6.38 10.94 0.29
CA SER A 118 -7.17 12.12 0.65
C SER A 118 -6.31 13.39 0.75
N ALA A 119 -5.14 13.29 1.38
CA ALA A 119 -4.20 14.40 1.49
C ALA A 119 -3.75 14.88 0.11
N SER A 120 -3.37 13.94 -0.77
CA SER A 120 -2.91 14.23 -2.13
C SER A 120 -3.99 14.93 -2.94
N GLN A 121 -5.25 14.48 -2.89
CA GLN A 121 -6.36 15.17 -3.56
C GLN A 121 -6.55 16.59 -3.03
N ALA A 122 -6.52 16.77 -1.71
CA ALA A 122 -6.73 18.07 -1.09
C ALA A 122 -5.60 19.06 -1.41
N TYR A 123 -4.34 18.63 -1.34
CA TYR A 123 -3.19 19.46 -1.76
C TYR A 123 -3.17 19.73 -3.26
N GLU A 124 -3.64 18.79 -4.09
CA GLU A 124 -3.76 18.98 -5.55
C GLU A 124 -4.83 20.02 -5.90
N LEU A 125 -5.98 19.98 -5.22
CA LEU A 125 -7.03 21.02 -5.37
C LEU A 125 -6.53 22.41 -4.98
N LEU A 126 -5.59 22.49 -4.04
CA LEU A 126 -4.90 23.71 -3.63
C LEU A 126 -3.71 24.08 -4.54
N ARG A 127 -3.33 23.23 -5.50
CA ARG A 127 -2.16 23.37 -6.38
C ARG A 127 -0.83 23.49 -5.64
N ILE A 128 -0.72 22.83 -4.47
CA ILE A 128 0.50 22.82 -3.65
C ILE A 128 1.06 21.41 -3.41
N ARG A 129 0.45 20.35 -3.97
CA ARG A 129 0.86 18.94 -3.78
C ARG A 129 2.36 18.73 -4.00
N ILE A 130 2.88 19.14 -5.17
CA ILE A 130 4.30 18.99 -5.52
C ILE A 130 5.19 19.70 -4.49
N LYS A 131 4.84 20.92 -4.10
CA LYS A 131 5.59 21.67 -3.08
C LYS A 131 5.59 20.94 -1.73
N ILE A 132 4.47 20.37 -1.31
CA ILE A 132 4.38 19.61 -0.06
C ILE A 132 5.18 18.31 -0.15
N GLN A 133 5.12 17.60 -1.27
CA GLN A 133 5.92 16.41 -1.55
C GLN A 133 7.42 16.72 -1.46
N ASP A 134 7.88 17.81 -2.09
CA ASP A 134 9.28 18.27 -2.02
C ASP A 134 9.71 18.61 -0.59
N LEU A 135 8.84 19.26 0.19
CA LEU A 135 9.13 19.57 1.59
C LEU A 135 9.30 18.31 2.45
N PHE A 136 8.50 17.27 2.21
CA PHE A 136 8.68 15.98 2.89
C PHE A 136 9.96 15.26 2.46
N PHE A 137 10.32 15.31 1.17
CA PHE A 137 11.62 14.79 0.74
C PHE A 137 12.78 15.56 1.39
N GLN A 138 12.72 16.89 1.44
CA GLN A 138 13.72 17.72 2.10
C GLN A 138 13.84 17.37 3.59
N GLN A 139 12.71 17.24 4.29
CA GLN A 139 12.70 16.79 5.68
C GLN A 139 13.35 15.40 5.82
N GLY A 140 13.08 14.49 4.89
CA GLY A 140 13.70 13.17 4.85
C GLY A 140 15.22 13.25 4.74
N GLU A 141 15.73 14.09 3.84
CA GLU A 141 17.17 14.34 3.66
C GLU A 141 17.82 14.92 4.91
N GLU A 142 17.16 15.89 5.55
CA GLU A 142 17.65 16.50 6.80
C GLU A 142 17.72 15.49 7.95
N GLU A 143 16.76 14.57 8.04
CA GLU A 143 16.77 13.51 9.04
C GLU A 143 17.82 12.43 8.73
N LEU A 144 18.05 12.09 7.47
CA LEU A 144 19.17 11.22 7.07
C LEU A 144 20.52 11.82 7.46
N ALA A 145 20.72 13.12 7.24
CA ALA A 145 21.95 13.80 7.60
C ALA A 145 22.22 13.79 9.12
N LYS A 146 21.16 13.72 9.94
CA LYS A 146 21.25 13.57 11.41
C LYS A 146 21.39 12.11 11.86
N GLY A 147 21.30 11.14 10.95
CA GLY A 147 21.29 9.70 11.28
C GLY A 147 19.92 9.17 11.73
N ASN A 148 18.86 9.95 11.63
CA ASN A 148 17.50 9.58 12.07
C ASN A 148 16.75 8.81 10.98
N ILE A 149 17.19 7.58 10.68
CA ILE A 149 16.65 6.74 9.59
C ILE A 149 15.12 6.56 9.70
N SER A 150 14.58 6.34 10.89
CA SER A 150 13.13 6.14 11.07
C SER A 150 12.29 7.34 10.66
N ASN A 151 12.74 8.54 10.99
CA ASN A 151 12.05 9.78 10.61
C ASN A 151 12.20 10.04 9.11
N ALA A 152 13.40 9.79 8.58
CA ALA A 152 13.65 9.89 7.15
C ALA A 152 12.73 8.98 6.32
N VAL A 153 12.62 7.70 6.69
CA VAL A 153 11.71 6.75 6.03
C VAL A 153 10.27 7.23 6.09
N THR A 154 9.83 7.76 7.24
CA THR A 154 8.46 8.29 7.39
C THR A 154 8.22 9.45 6.42
N ALA A 155 9.14 10.41 6.35
CA ALA A 155 9.02 11.56 5.46
C ALA A 155 9.04 11.16 3.97
N TYR A 156 9.95 10.26 3.58
CA TYR A 156 10.01 9.70 2.24
C TYR A 156 8.76 8.93 1.84
N ARG A 157 8.19 8.15 2.77
CA ARG A 157 6.94 7.42 2.53
C ARG A 157 5.79 8.40 2.31
N ILE A 158 5.65 9.41 3.16
CA ILE A 158 4.62 10.45 2.99
C ILE A 158 4.79 11.13 1.62
N ALA A 159 5.99 11.58 1.28
CA ALA A 159 6.25 12.22 -0.01
C ALA A 159 5.89 11.32 -1.20
N SER A 160 6.24 10.04 -1.13
CA SER A 160 5.96 9.08 -2.21
C SER A 160 4.48 8.76 -2.34
N GLU A 161 3.74 8.72 -1.23
CA GLU A 161 2.29 8.47 -1.19
C GLU A 161 1.44 9.69 -1.56
N LEU A 162 2.05 10.87 -1.68
CA LEU A 162 1.42 12.06 -2.25
C LEU A 162 1.52 12.11 -3.78
N GLU A 163 1.96 11.02 -4.42
CA GLU A 163 2.08 10.95 -5.88
C GLU A 163 0.72 11.00 -6.57
N TYR A 164 0.69 11.54 -7.80
CA TYR A 164 -0.55 11.75 -8.54
C TYR A 164 -0.40 11.24 -9.97
N ASP A 165 -1.29 10.33 -10.35
CA ASP A 165 -1.34 9.79 -11.70
C ASP A 165 -2.13 10.72 -12.60
N TYR A 166 -1.43 11.63 -13.28
CA TYR A 166 -2.01 12.51 -14.30
C TYR A 166 -2.30 11.79 -15.62
N GLY A 167 -1.82 10.56 -15.80
CA GLY A 167 -2.17 9.69 -16.92
C GLY A 167 -3.46 8.91 -16.70
N ALA A 168 -3.99 8.89 -15.47
CA ALA A 168 -5.24 8.23 -15.14
C ALA A 168 -6.42 8.83 -15.93
N PHE A 169 -7.25 7.95 -16.48
CA PHE A 169 -8.47 8.29 -17.21
C PHE A 169 -9.69 7.82 -16.39
N PRO A 170 -10.82 8.57 -16.33
CA PRO A 170 -11.14 9.80 -17.07
C PRO A 170 -10.59 11.11 -16.49
N GLU A 171 -10.11 11.10 -15.25
CA GLU A 171 -9.50 12.27 -14.60
C GLU A 171 -8.25 11.85 -13.82
N PRO A 172 -7.27 12.75 -13.65
CA PRO A 172 -6.13 12.55 -12.76
C PRO A 172 -6.53 12.16 -11.34
N LEU A 173 -5.92 11.11 -10.79
CA LEU A 173 -6.21 10.58 -9.46
C LEU A 173 -4.92 10.43 -8.64
N PRO A 174 -4.98 10.39 -7.30
CA PRO A 174 -3.83 9.97 -6.50
C PRO A 174 -3.32 8.62 -6.96
N ALA A 175 -1.99 8.50 -7.06
CA ALA A 175 -1.38 7.21 -7.26
C ALA A 175 -1.64 6.37 -6.00
N VAL A 176 -2.08 5.13 -6.18
CA VAL A 176 -2.29 4.17 -5.09
C VAL A 176 -1.24 3.09 -5.23
N PRO A 177 -0.57 2.65 -4.14
CA PRO A 177 0.35 1.53 -4.23
C PRO A 177 -0.35 0.27 -4.74
N LYS A 178 0.12 -0.26 -5.88
CA LYS A 178 -0.42 -1.48 -6.52
C LYS A 178 0.55 -2.65 -6.42
N TYR A 179 1.02 -2.96 -5.22
CA TYR A 179 2.01 -4.02 -4.98
C TYR A 179 1.59 -5.38 -5.55
N GLN A 180 0.29 -5.67 -5.61
CA GLN A 180 -0.26 -6.89 -6.22
C GLN A 180 0.05 -6.98 -7.72
N GLU A 181 -0.19 -5.90 -8.47
CA GLU A 181 0.07 -5.85 -9.91
C GLU A 181 1.57 -5.82 -10.19
N GLN A 182 2.30 -5.05 -9.38
CA GLN A 182 3.73 -4.86 -9.55
C GLN A 182 4.53 -6.11 -9.18
N ALA A 183 4.05 -6.90 -8.22
CA ALA A 183 4.64 -8.21 -7.92
C ALA A 183 4.52 -9.16 -9.12
N LEU A 184 3.41 -9.12 -9.87
CA LEU A 184 3.30 -9.92 -11.09
C LEU A 184 4.27 -9.47 -12.17
N ILE A 185 4.45 -8.17 -12.34
CA ILE A 185 5.41 -7.63 -13.32
C ILE A 185 6.83 -8.07 -12.94
N LEU A 186 7.17 -7.92 -11.66
CA LEU A 186 8.45 -8.31 -11.07
C LEU A 186 8.76 -9.81 -11.25
N HIS A 187 7.72 -10.66 -11.28
CA HIS A 187 7.80 -12.11 -11.49
C HIS A 187 7.31 -12.57 -12.88
N GLY A 188 7.18 -11.64 -13.83
CA GLY A 188 6.60 -11.92 -15.14
C GLY A 188 7.46 -12.90 -15.96
N GLU A 189 8.77 -12.72 -15.87
CA GLU A 189 9.76 -13.63 -16.44
C GLU A 189 10.06 -14.77 -15.46
N TYR A 190 9.99 -16.01 -15.95
CA TYR A 190 10.44 -17.17 -15.18
C TYR A 190 11.97 -17.19 -15.14
N ARG A 191 12.55 -17.36 -13.96
CA ARG A 191 14.00 -17.45 -13.77
C ARG A 191 14.40 -18.92 -13.70
N GLU A 192 15.25 -19.36 -14.62
CA GLU A 192 15.73 -20.74 -14.67
C GLU A 192 16.81 -20.99 -13.61
N LYS A 193 17.61 -19.96 -13.31
CA LYS A 193 18.71 -20.02 -12.33
C LYS A 193 18.38 -19.30 -11.05
N TRP A 194 18.88 -19.82 -9.94
CA TRP A 194 18.60 -19.28 -8.62
C TRP A 194 19.23 -17.90 -8.42
N GLU A 195 20.41 -17.68 -8.99
CA GLU A 195 21.19 -16.45 -8.93
C GLU A 195 20.51 -15.29 -9.65
N GLU A 196 19.56 -15.60 -10.56
CA GLU A 196 18.75 -14.61 -11.28
C GLU A 196 17.48 -14.23 -10.51
N CYS A 197 17.12 -14.98 -9.46
CA CYS A 197 16.02 -14.61 -8.58
C CYS A 197 16.38 -13.36 -7.77
N ILE A 198 15.42 -12.46 -7.58
CA ILE A 198 15.62 -11.17 -6.90
C ILE A 198 16.31 -11.33 -5.54
N GLY A 199 15.82 -12.25 -4.71
CA GLY A 199 16.37 -12.49 -3.38
C GLY A 199 17.82 -12.98 -3.34
N TYR A 200 18.38 -13.42 -4.48
CA TYR A 200 19.77 -13.89 -4.64
C TYR A 200 20.66 -12.89 -5.39
N LEU A 201 20.10 -11.78 -5.88
CA LEU A 201 20.90 -10.76 -6.56
C LEU A 201 21.98 -10.20 -5.63
N PRO A 202 23.14 -9.76 -6.19
CA PRO A 202 24.11 -8.99 -5.44
C PRO A 202 23.45 -7.79 -4.75
N ILE A 203 23.90 -7.45 -3.53
CA ILE A 203 23.22 -6.49 -2.66
C ILE A 203 22.84 -5.17 -3.35
N GLN A 204 23.69 -4.62 -4.22
CA GLN A 204 23.39 -3.37 -4.93
C GLN A 204 22.24 -3.51 -5.93
N ALA A 205 22.18 -4.63 -6.65
CA ALA A 205 21.09 -4.93 -7.58
C ALA A 205 19.79 -5.22 -6.80
N PHE A 206 19.88 -5.99 -5.71
CA PHE A 206 18.75 -6.23 -4.81
C PHE A 206 18.15 -4.91 -4.27
N LEU A 207 18.99 -3.99 -3.77
CA LEU A 207 18.54 -2.70 -3.26
C LEU A 207 17.86 -1.86 -4.35
N THR A 208 18.39 -1.90 -5.58
CA THR A 208 17.81 -1.20 -6.74
C THR A 208 16.41 -1.72 -7.06
N GLU A 209 16.26 -3.03 -7.20
CA GLU A 209 14.95 -3.66 -7.43
C GLU A 209 13.99 -3.40 -6.28
N ALA A 210 14.45 -3.56 -5.04
CA ALA A 210 13.63 -3.36 -3.84
C ALA A 210 13.09 -1.94 -3.72
N PHE A 211 13.92 -0.91 -3.95
CA PHE A 211 13.46 0.47 -3.87
C PHE A 211 12.56 0.85 -5.03
N ASN A 212 12.86 0.43 -6.26
CA ASN A 212 11.98 0.67 -7.40
C ASN A 212 10.60 0.03 -7.18
N TYR A 213 10.57 -1.20 -6.65
CA TYR A 213 9.35 -1.93 -6.36
C TYR A 213 8.55 -1.32 -5.20
N LEU A 214 9.19 -0.92 -4.10
CA LEU A 214 8.48 -0.40 -2.93
C LEU A 214 8.05 1.07 -3.08
N PHE A 215 8.81 1.89 -3.81
CA PHE A 215 8.42 3.27 -4.08
C PHE A 215 7.51 3.43 -5.28
N LEU A 216 7.48 2.46 -6.21
CA LEU A 216 6.71 2.52 -7.46
C LEU A 216 7.03 3.73 -8.34
N SER A 217 8.17 4.37 -8.08
CA SER A 217 8.66 5.55 -8.79
C SER A 217 10.19 5.48 -8.79
N PRO A 218 10.81 5.29 -9.98
CA PRO A 218 12.27 5.32 -10.11
C PRO A 218 12.87 6.66 -9.63
N GLU A 219 12.13 7.76 -9.80
CA GLU A 219 12.55 9.07 -9.31
C GLU A 219 12.68 9.08 -7.78
N HIS A 220 11.67 8.57 -7.07
CA HIS A 220 11.70 8.49 -5.60
C HIS A 220 12.76 7.51 -5.11
N ALA A 221 12.88 6.35 -5.76
CA ALA A 221 13.91 5.36 -5.44
C ALA A 221 15.33 5.91 -5.62
N SER A 222 15.57 6.69 -6.68
CA SER A 222 16.90 7.26 -6.98
C SER A 222 17.47 8.11 -5.84
N ARG A 223 16.60 8.79 -5.08
CA ARG A 223 17.00 9.66 -3.96
C ARG A 223 17.72 8.89 -2.85
N ILE A 224 17.29 7.65 -2.55
CA ILE A 224 17.97 6.79 -1.56
C ILE A 224 19.10 5.96 -2.19
N LEU A 225 18.98 5.57 -3.46
CA LEU A 225 19.98 4.74 -4.17
C LEU A 225 21.34 5.43 -4.35
N THR A 226 21.40 6.76 -4.20
CA THR A 226 22.64 7.53 -4.21
C THR A 226 23.37 7.56 -2.86
N LYS A 227 22.75 7.05 -1.79
CA LYS A 227 23.34 7.04 -0.44
C LYS A 227 24.31 5.87 -0.25
N PRO A 228 25.15 5.86 0.79
CA PRO A 228 25.99 4.70 1.11
C PRO A 228 25.16 3.43 1.33
N VAL A 229 25.71 2.26 0.95
CA VAL A 229 25.01 0.96 0.99
C VAL A 229 24.46 0.64 2.39
N ASP A 230 25.21 0.93 3.45
CA ASP A 230 24.76 0.68 4.82
C ASP A 230 23.49 1.48 5.16
N VAL A 231 23.43 2.74 4.70
CA VAL A 231 22.23 3.59 4.86
C VAL A 231 21.07 3.03 4.04
N GLN A 232 21.32 2.57 2.81
CA GLN A 232 20.30 1.95 1.97
C GLN A 232 19.70 0.70 2.64
N ILE A 233 20.53 -0.16 3.24
CA ILE A 233 20.09 -1.36 3.94
C ILE A 233 19.20 -1.01 5.15
N GLU A 234 19.68 -0.14 6.05
CA GLU A 234 18.91 0.27 7.23
C GLU A 234 17.58 0.95 6.83
N PHE A 235 17.64 1.79 5.80
CA PHE A 235 16.46 2.46 5.29
C PHE A 235 15.46 1.47 4.72
N LEU A 236 15.89 0.49 3.91
CA LEU A 236 15.01 -0.51 3.32
C LEU A 236 14.35 -1.37 4.41
N VAL A 237 15.12 -1.85 5.39
CA VAL A 237 14.57 -2.63 6.52
C VAL A 237 13.48 -1.83 7.23
N LYS A 238 13.76 -0.54 7.52
CA LYS A 238 12.81 0.30 8.23
C LYS A 238 11.61 0.68 7.37
N LEU A 239 11.77 0.82 6.05
CA LEU A 239 10.68 1.01 5.10
C LEU A 239 9.74 -0.20 5.10
N ILE A 240 10.29 -1.42 5.02
CA ILE A 240 9.52 -2.66 5.03
C ILE A 240 8.69 -2.77 6.31
N GLN A 241 9.30 -2.58 7.48
CA GLN A 241 8.60 -2.61 8.77
C GLN A 241 7.51 -1.53 8.90
N ASN A 242 7.71 -0.38 8.26
CA ASN A 242 6.73 0.70 8.27
C ASN A 242 5.56 0.46 7.30
N LEU A 243 5.80 -0.20 6.17
CA LEU A 243 4.77 -0.60 5.22
C LEU A 243 3.98 -1.80 5.73
N ASP A 244 4.64 -2.70 6.45
CA ASP A 244 4.05 -3.93 6.98
C ASP A 244 4.34 -4.08 8.48
N PRO A 245 3.44 -3.56 9.34
CA PRO A 245 3.51 -3.77 10.79
C PRO A 245 3.37 -5.22 11.22
N LYS A 246 2.98 -6.13 10.31
CA LYS A 246 2.79 -7.56 10.56
C LYS A 246 3.84 -8.41 9.84
N TRP A 247 4.98 -7.84 9.48
CA TRP A 247 6.07 -8.55 8.78
C TRP A 247 6.49 -9.84 9.49
N ASP A 248 6.52 -9.85 10.82
CA ASP A 248 6.83 -11.05 11.62
C ASP A 248 5.90 -12.23 11.31
N LYS A 249 4.66 -11.96 10.87
CA LYS A 249 3.74 -13.02 10.45
C LYS A 249 4.18 -13.69 9.15
N PHE A 250 4.69 -12.91 8.20
CA PHE A 250 5.29 -13.44 6.98
C PHE A 250 6.50 -14.31 7.31
N VAL A 251 7.38 -13.84 8.20
CA VAL A 251 8.55 -14.59 8.69
C VAL A 251 8.13 -15.92 9.33
N GLU A 252 7.11 -15.91 10.21
CA GLU A 252 6.56 -17.11 10.84
C GLU A 252 6.06 -18.11 9.78
N ASN A 253 5.33 -17.62 8.77
CA ASN A 253 4.81 -18.44 7.69
C ASN A 253 5.94 -19.03 6.82
N VAL A 254 6.97 -18.23 6.49
CA VAL A 254 8.18 -18.71 5.80
C VAL A 254 8.83 -19.84 6.59
N ASN A 255 9.02 -19.67 7.91
CA ASN A 255 9.62 -20.70 8.76
C ASN A 255 8.82 -22.02 8.74
N LYS A 256 7.48 -21.95 8.68
CA LYS A 256 6.62 -23.14 8.55
C LYS A 256 6.75 -23.88 7.23
N THR A 257 7.19 -23.20 6.16
CA THR A 257 7.40 -23.85 4.86
C THR A 257 8.71 -24.64 4.79
N ILE A 258 9.68 -24.37 5.67
CA ILE A 258 11.04 -24.95 5.58
C ILE A 258 11.04 -26.48 5.51
N PRO A 259 10.29 -27.24 6.33
CA PRO A 259 10.26 -28.70 6.21
C PRO A 259 9.78 -29.18 4.85
N LEU A 260 8.73 -28.55 4.29
CA LEU A 260 8.22 -28.89 2.96
C LEU A 260 9.21 -28.51 1.85
N LEU A 261 9.94 -27.40 2.00
CA LEU A 261 10.98 -27.01 1.05
C LEU A 261 12.15 -28.00 1.07
N GLN A 262 12.55 -28.47 2.25
CA GLN A 262 13.59 -29.49 2.39
C GLN A 262 13.21 -30.78 1.66
N GLU A 263 11.99 -31.27 1.89
CA GLU A 263 11.46 -32.46 1.23
C GLU A 263 11.34 -32.25 -0.29
N LEU A 264 10.80 -31.11 -0.74
CA LEU A 264 10.71 -30.78 -2.16
C LEU A 264 12.08 -30.78 -2.84
N TYR A 265 13.08 -30.17 -2.22
CA TYR A 265 14.43 -30.08 -2.79
C TYR A 265 15.12 -31.45 -2.82
N GLN A 266 14.88 -32.32 -1.84
CA GLN A 266 15.35 -33.70 -1.85
C GLN A 266 14.70 -34.50 -2.98
N ASP A 267 13.38 -34.35 -3.17
CA ASP A 267 12.65 -35.03 -4.24
C ASP A 267 13.11 -34.56 -5.62
N ILE A 268 13.25 -33.25 -5.83
CA ILE A 268 13.77 -32.67 -7.07
C ILE A 268 15.18 -33.19 -7.34
N LYS A 269 16.08 -33.17 -6.34
CA LYS A 269 17.45 -33.65 -6.49
C LYS A 269 17.50 -35.13 -6.87
N SER A 270 16.78 -35.98 -6.14
CA SER A 270 16.69 -37.42 -6.41
C SER A 270 16.21 -37.70 -7.84
N ARG A 271 15.24 -36.93 -8.33
CA ARG A 271 14.74 -37.05 -9.70
C ARG A 271 15.77 -36.67 -10.74
N ILE A 272 16.46 -35.56 -10.53
CA ILE A 272 17.53 -35.11 -11.44
C ILE A 272 18.64 -36.15 -11.53
N GLU A 273 19.05 -36.73 -10.41
CA GLU A 273 20.02 -37.83 -10.38
C GLU A 273 19.51 -39.06 -11.13
N ARG A 274 18.23 -39.41 -10.98
CA ARG A 274 17.60 -40.54 -11.69
C ARG A 274 17.51 -40.32 -13.20
N VAL A 275 17.21 -39.09 -13.65
CA VAL A 275 17.20 -38.70 -15.07
C VAL A 275 18.62 -38.80 -15.63
N ALA A 276 19.62 -38.26 -14.93
CA ALA A 276 21.02 -38.36 -15.33
C ALA A 276 21.52 -39.82 -15.42
N GLN A 277 20.96 -40.72 -14.61
CA GLN A 277 21.25 -42.16 -14.63
C GLN A 277 20.41 -42.95 -15.67
N GLY A 278 19.49 -42.30 -16.40
CA GLY A 278 18.59 -42.95 -17.36
C GLY A 278 17.53 -43.85 -16.72
N SER A 279 17.27 -43.68 -15.42
CA SER A 279 16.31 -44.48 -14.63
C SER A 279 14.94 -43.79 -14.45
N LEU A 280 14.79 -42.61 -15.04
CA LEU A 280 13.57 -41.84 -15.15
C LEU A 280 13.63 -41.09 -16.48
N TRP A 281 12.58 -41.21 -17.29
CA TRP A 281 12.47 -40.39 -18.49
C TRP A 281 11.94 -39.00 -18.12
N GLU A 282 12.31 -37.95 -18.86
CA GLU A 282 11.75 -36.60 -18.66
C GLU A 282 10.22 -36.61 -18.73
N ASP A 283 9.65 -37.53 -19.52
CA ASP A 283 8.22 -37.68 -19.64
C ASP A 283 7.51 -38.26 -18.40
N GLU A 284 8.28 -38.86 -17.50
CA GLU A 284 7.82 -39.47 -16.25
C GLU A 284 8.15 -38.57 -15.04
N TRP A 285 8.53 -37.30 -15.27
CA TRP A 285 8.97 -36.37 -14.22
C TRP A 285 7.99 -36.25 -13.04
N ASP A 286 6.69 -36.36 -13.30
CA ASP A 286 5.63 -36.26 -12.28
C ASP A 286 5.40 -37.58 -11.52
N GLU A 287 5.92 -38.72 -11.99
CA GLU A 287 5.61 -40.03 -11.42
C GLU A 287 6.16 -40.16 -9.99
N GLY A 288 5.24 -40.26 -9.02
CA GLY A 288 5.56 -40.34 -7.60
C GLY A 288 5.95 -39.00 -6.97
N LEU A 289 5.77 -37.86 -7.64
CA LEU A 289 5.92 -36.54 -7.05
C LEU A 289 4.60 -36.16 -6.38
N ASP A 290 4.62 -35.89 -5.09
CA ASP A 290 3.43 -35.46 -4.36
C ASP A 290 3.16 -33.97 -4.59
N ILE A 291 2.70 -33.63 -5.79
CA ILE A 291 2.41 -32.24 -6.21
C ILE A 291 1.41 -31.60 -5.25
N GLU A 292 0.35 -32.34 -4.87
CA GLU A 292 -0.71 -31.85 -3.97
C GLU A 292 -0.16 -31.44 -2.60
N LYS A 293 0.80 -32.20 -2.05
CA LYS A 293 1.51 -31.82 -0.83
C LYS A 293 2.29 -30.52 -1.01
N TYR A 294 2.99 -30.33 -2.14
CA TYR A 294 3.79 -29.14 -2.38
C TYR A 294 2.97 -27.89 -2.72
N LEU A 295 1.72 -28.05 -3.16
CA LEU A 295 0.74 -26.96 -3.24
C LEU A 295 0.41 -26.34 -1.87
N ALA A 296 0.73 -27.01 -0.76
CA ALA A 296 0.57 -26.44 0.57
C ALA A 296 1.59 -25.31 0.86
N ILE A 297 2.73 -25.23 0.15
CA ILE A 297 3.75 -24.19 0.38
C ILE A 297 3.16 -22.77 0.20
N PRO A 298 2.59 -22.39 -0.96
CA PRO A 298 2.00 -21.06 -1.13
C PRO A 298 0.81 -20.81 -0.19
N GLN A 299 0.06 -21.85 0.17
CA GLN A 299 -1.04 -21.76 1.15
C GLN A 299 -0.53 -21.41 2.56
N ILE A 300 0.59 -22.01 2.98
CA ILE A 300 1.23 -21.72 4.28
C ILE A 300 1.81 -20.32 4.28
N LEU A 301 2.46 -19.89 3.18
CA LEU A 301 2.97 -18.52 3.05
C LEU A 301 1.87 -17.48 3.23
N LEU A 302 0.73 -17.69 2.58
CA LEU A 302 -0.43 -16.80 2.70
C LEU A 302 -1.19 -16.98 4.02
N GLY A 303 -1.12 -18.17 4.62
CA GLY A 303 -1.89 -18.57 5.81
C GLY A 303 -3.32 -19.03 5.51
N ARG A 304 -3.70 -19.16 4.23
CA ARG A 304 -5.01 -19.68 3.78
C ARG A 304 -4.93 -20.23 2.36
N LYS A 305 -5.85 -21.14 2.03
CA LYS A 305 -6.11 -21.57 0.66
C LYS A 305 -7.02 -20.57 -0.05
N ILE A 306 -6.77 -20.33 -1.34
CA ILE A 306 -7.57 -19.43 -2.19
C ILE A 306 -7.96 -20.12 -3.51
N THR A 307 -8.92 -19.53 -4.21
CA THR A 307 -9.34 -19.92 -5.56
C THR A 307 -9.21 -18.71 -6.48
N PRO A 308 -8.53 -18.82 -7.63
CA PRO A 308 -7.89 -20.03 -8.18
C PRO A 308 -6.61 -20.42 -7.42
N ASP A 309 -6.30 -21.71 -7.39
CA ASP A 309 -5.13 -22.29 -6.70
C ASP A 309 -3.88 -22.17 -7.61
N GLU A 310 -3.53 -20.92 -7.95
CA GLU A 310 -2.47 -20.59 -8.92
C GLU A 310 -1.41 -19.67 -8.31
N TRP A 311 -0.16 -19.83 -8.75
CA TRP A 311 1.00 -19.07 -8.23
C TRP A 311 0.76 -17.55 -8.25
N TRP A 312 0.18 -17.02 -9.33
CA TRP A 312 -0.05 -15.59 -9.50
C TRP A 312 -1.14 -15.06 -8.54
N ALA A 313 -2.10 -15.91 -8.17
CA ALA A 313 -3.15 -15.54 -7.22
C ALA A 313 -2.55 -15.44 -5.81
N TYR A 314 -1.72 -16.42 -5.42
CA TYR A 314 -1.00 -16.36 -4.15
C TYR A 314 -0.03 -15.17 -4.10
N LEU A 315 0.73 -14.91 -5.17
CA LEU A 315 1.66 -13.78 -5.20
C LEU A 315 0.94 -12.45 -4.95
N LYS A 316 -0.21 -12.22 -5.59
CA LYS A 316 -1.02 -11.01 -5.36
C LYS A 316 -1.50 -10.89 -3.92
N GLU A 317 -2.01 -11.97 -3.34
CA GLU A 317 -2.55 -11.94 -1.98
C GLU A 317 -1.43 -11.77 -0.94
N ILE A 318 -0.28 -12.42 -1.13
CA ILE A 318 0.88 -12.27 -0.24
C ILE A 318 1.44 -10.85 -0.37
N ALA A 319 1.60 -10.31 -1.58
CA ALA A 319 2.08 -8.93 -1.78
C ALA A 319 1.10 -7.86 -1.29
N TYR A 320 -0.19 -8.17 -1.21
CA TYR A 320 -1.18 -7.28 -0.58
C TYR A 320 -1.02 -7.21 0.93
N LEU A 321 -0.85 -8.36 1.58
CA LEU A 321 -0.69 -8.44 3.03
C LEU A 321 0.70 -7.98 3.48
N HIS A 322 1.71 -8.31 2.68
CA HIS A 322 3.13 -8.14 2.96
C HIS A 322 3.82 -7.58 1.70
N PRO A 323 3.77 -6.26 1.44
CA PRO A 323 4.30 -5.66 0.21
C PRO A 323 5.67 -6.17 -0.21
N ALA A 324 6.64 -6.17 0.71
CA ALA A 324 8.02 -6.57 0.40
C ALA A 324 8.22 -8.07 0.18
N SER A 325 7.22 -8.92 0.43
CA SER A 325 7.34 -10.37 0.27
C SER A 325 7.76 -10.79 -1.15
N ALA A 326 7.34 -10.03 -2.17
CA ALA A 326 7.69 -10.28 -3.57
C ALA A 326 9.20 -10.25 -3.84
N LEU A 327 9.99 -9.64 -2.96
CA LEU A 327 11.46 -9.59 -3.05
C LEU A 327 12.15 -10.86 -2.53
N PHE A 328 11.42 -11.68 -1.77
CA PHE A 328 11.94 -12.85 -1.03
C PHE A 328 11.25 -14.15 -1.42
N VAL A 329 10.46 -14.15 -2.49
CA VAL A 329 9.83 -15.33 -3.04
C VAL A 329 10.19 -15.46 -4.51
N ALA A 330 10.01 -16.63 -5.09
CA ALA A 330 10.18 -16.87 -6.52
C ALA A 330 9.19 -17.92 -7.02
N ARG A 331 8.97 -17.92 -8.34
CA ARG A 331 8.27 -18.98 -9.05
C ARG A 331 9.16 -20.22 -9.12
N GLN A 332 8.55 -21.39 -8.97
CA GLN A 332 9.19 -22.68 -9.15
C GLN A 332 8.21 -23.61 -9.84
N LEU A 333 8.64 -24.20 -10.96
CA LEU A 333 7.93 -25.31 -11.56
C LEU A 333 8.08 -26.55 -10.65
N ILE A 334 6.94 -27.10 -10.23
CA ILE A 334 6.80 -28.38 -9.53
C ILE A 334 6.06 -29.34 -10.45
N GLY A 335 6.77 -30.36 -10.92
CA GLY A 335 6.25 -31.23 -11.98
C GLY A 335 6.38 -30.62 -13.39
N LYS A 336 5.57 -31.08 -14.35
CA LYS A 336 5.62 -30.60 -15.74
C LYS A 336 4.85 -29.29 -16.00
N GLU A 337 3.70 -29.11 -15.36
CA GLU A 337 2.76 -28.03 -15.71
C GLU A 337 2.41 -27.10 -14.55
N LYS A 338 2.82 -27.44 -13.32
CA LYS A 338 2.38 -26.70 -12.14
C LYS A 338 3.48 -25.80 -11.59
N GLU A 339 3.21 -24.51 -11.54
CA GLU A 339 4.08 -23.56 -10.87
C GLU A 339 3.53 -23.18 -9.49
N ILE A 340 4.43 -22.96 -8.54
CA ILE A 340 4.11 -22.41 -7.22
C ILE A 340 5.01 -21.22 -6.90
N ILE A 341 4.57 -20.41 -5.93
CA ILE A 341 5.42 -19.44 -5.25
C ILE A 341 6.01 -20.08 -4.00
N LEU A 342 7.32 -19.90 -3.80
CA LEU A 342 8.05 -20.35 -2.62
C LEU A 342 9.06 -19.30 -2.14
N PRO A 343 9.53 -19.37 -0.88
CA PRO A 343 10.59 -18.49 -0.39
C PRO A 343 11.90 -18.73 -1.14
N ARG A 344 12.55 -17.64 -1.57
CA ARG A 344 13.81 -17.68 -2.31
C ARG A 344 14.62 -16.42 -2.05
N TYR A 345 15.68 -16.54 -1.25
CA TYR A 345 16.65 -15.48 -0.99
C TYR A 345 17.98 -16.05 -0.48
N ASP A 346 19.05 -15.27 -0.66
CA ASP A 346 20.35 -15.57 -0.08
C ASP A 346 20.30 -15.35 1.45
N PRO A 347 20.60 -16.38 2.27
CA PRO A 347 20.63 -16.24 3.73
C PRO A 347 21.70 -15.26 4.23
N ASN A 348 22.69 -14.92 3.39
CA ASN A 348 23.72 -13.93 3.71
C ASN A 348 23.33 -12.50 3.30
N ASN A 349 22.16 -12.31 2.67
CA ASN A 349 21.68 -10.99 2.33
C ASN A 349 21.45 -10.18 3.63
N PRO A 350 22.15 -9.04 3.83
CA PRO A 350 22.08 -8.27 5.07
C PRO A 350 20.67 -7.72 5.37
N VAL A 351 19.85 -7.49 4.35
CA VAL A 351 18.45 -7.07 4.52
C VAL A 351 17.62 -8.23 5.04
N ALA A 352 17.78 -9.44 4.47
CA ALA A 352 17.06 -10.63 4.92
C ALA A 352 17.39 -10.96 6.39
N ILE A 353 18.66 -10.88 6.77
CA ILE A 353 19.12 -11.08 8.15
C ILE A 353 18.47 -10.09 9.10
N LYS A 354 18.48 -8.78 8.76
CA LYS A 354 17.89 -7.73 9.61
C LYS A 354 16.36 -7.83 9.70
N LEU A 355 15.73 -8.42 8.70
CA LEU A 355 14.30 -8.74 8.68
C LEU A 355 13.96 -10.08 9.36
N SER A 356 14.95 -10.73 9.99
CA SER A 356 14.81 -12.01 10.69
C SER A 356 14.26 -13.15 9.81
N LEU A 357 14.49 -13.08 8.50
CA LEU A 357 14.13 -14.17 7.61
C LEU A 357 14.99 -15.41 7.92
N PRO A 358 14.38 -16.60 8.09
CA PRO A 358 15.12 -17.79 8.47
C PRO A 358 16.03 -18.30 7.34
N PRO A 359 17.12 -19.01 7.65
CA PRO A 359 17.92 -19.65 6.61
C PRO A 359 17.08 -20.67 5.84
N LEU A 360 17.12 -20.61 4.52
CA LEU A 360 16.44 -21.55 3.64
C LEU A 360 17.31 -22.80 3.39
N PRO A 361 16.70 -23.97 3.15
CA PRO A 361 17.45 -25.14 2.71
C PRO A 361 18.11 -24.87 1.35
N THR A 362 19.34 -25.33 1.18
CA THR A 362 20.07 -25.23 -0.08
C THR A 362 19.90 -26.49 -0.92
N LEU A 363 19.81 -26.32 -2.24
CA LEU A 363 19.86 -27.40 -3.22
C LEU A 363 21.26 -27.28 -3.83
N TYR A 364 22.27 -27.94 -3.25
CA TYR A 364 23.65 -27.91 -3.81
C TYR A 364 24.24 -29.31 -4.05
N PRO A 365 25.04 -29.48 -5.13
CA PRO A 365 25.28 -28.55 -6.25
C PRO A 365 24.43 -28.80 -7.50
N GLU A 366 23.95 -27.68 -8.05
CA GLU A 366 23.42 -27.38 -9.38
C GLU A 366 23.33 -28.52 -10.42
N PRO A 367 22.13 -28.80 -10.93
CA PRO A 367 21.97 -29.35 -12.25
C PRO A 367 21.81 -28.22 -13.26
N HIS A 368 22.81 -28.06 -14.13
CA HIS A 368 22.57 -27.48 -15.45
C HIS A 368 21.56 -28.38 -16.17
N ILE A 369 20.31 -27.96 -16.21
CA ILE A 369 19.34 -28.48 -17.17
C ILE A 369 19.57 -27.64 -18.43
N ASN A 370 20.15 -28.26 -19.46
CA ASN A 370 20.28 -27.69 -20.80
C ASN A 370 18.97 -27.85 -21.57
#